data_AF-A0A6N0KPD5-F1
#
_entry.id   AF-A0A6N0KPD5-F1
#
_cell.length_a   1.000
_cell.length_b   1.000
_cell.length_c   1.000
_cell.angle_alpha   90.00
_cell.angle_beta   90.00
_cell.angle_gamma   90.00
#
_symmetry.space_group_name_H-M   'P 1'
#
loop_
_entity.id
_entity.type
_entity.pdbx_description
1 polymer ?
#
loop_
_entity_poly.entity_id
_entity_poly.type
_entity_poly.pdbx_seq_one_letter_code
_entity_poly.pdbx_strand_id
1 'polypeptide(L)' 'MSELVKGDEVQLKSGGPKMVISELGDFSPMGPREGARCVWFDKSKKMEDVFDIAVLKKYSDPGIGTVSVRRG' A
#
# COMPACT_ATOMS: atom_id res chain seq x y z
N MET A 1 -14.14 -5.07 1.22
CA MET A 1 -13.02 -4.52 1.99
C MET A 1 -11.82 -4.58 1.08
N SER A 2 -11.14 -3.47 0.82
CA SER A 2 -9.94 -3.50 -0.03
C SER A 2 -8.83 -4.17 0.75
N GLU A 3 -8.60 -5.45 0.48
CA GLU A 3 -7.49 -6.23 1.02
C GLU A 3 -6.20 -5.59 0.49
N LEU A 4 -5.57 -4.80 1.35
CA LEU A 4 -4.25 -4.27 1.09
C LEU A 4 -3.27 -5.45 1.25
N VAL A 5 -2.43 -5.68 0.24
CA VAL A 5 -1.41 -6.73 0.31
C VAL A 5 -0.01 -6.15 0.15
N LYS A 6 1.00 -6.93 0.58
CA LYS A 6 2.40 -6.57 0.40
C LYS A 6 2.71 -6.37 -1.09
N GLY A 7 3.34 -5.25 -1.41
CA GLY A 7 3.65 -4.84 -2.78
C GLY A 7 2.61 -3.90 -3.40
N ASP A 8 1.44 -3.69 -2.76
CA ASP A 8 0.50 -2.70 -3.25
C ASP A 8 1.01 -1.27 -3.05
N GLU A 9 0.81 -0.45 -4.06
CA GLU A 9 0.87 1.01 -3.94
C GLU A 9 -0.40 1.50 -3.24
N VAL A 10 -0.21 2.32 -2.21
CA VAL A 10 -1.26 2.89 -1.38
C VAL A 10 -1.01 4.37 -1.12
N GLN A 11 -2.04 5.06 -0.67
CA GLN A 11 -2.00 6.47 -0.27
C GLN A 11 -2.90 6.67 0.94
N LEU A 12 -2.56 7.61 1.81
CA LEU A 12 -3.44 8.01 2.90
C LEU A 12 -4.77 8.56 2.36
N LYS A 13 -5.88 8.20 3.00
CA LYS A 13 -7.23 8.75 2.69
C LYS A 13 -7.30 10.27 2.84
N SER A 14 -6.49 10.83 3.74
CA SER A 14 -6.34 12.28 3.93
C SER A 14 -5.61 12.99 2.79
N GLY A 15 -4.99 12.25 1.86
CA GLY A 15 -4.01 12.78 0.92
C GLY A 15 -2.57 12.65 1.45
N GLY A 16 -1.59 12.61 0.54
CA GLY A 16 -0.18 12.42 0.88
C GLY A 16 0.64 11.83 -0.27
N PRO A 17 1.93 11.50 -0.05
CA PRO A 17 2.74 10.81 -1.02
C PRO A 17 2.22 9.38 -1.27
N LYS A 18 2.46 8.86 -2.47
CA LYS A 18 2.23 7.44 -2.77
C LYS A 18 3.30 6.61 -2.06
N MET A 19 2.87 5.53 -1.43
CA MET A 19 3.72 4.65 -0.65
C MET A 19 3.44 3.20 -1.01
N VAL A 20 4.42 2.32 -0.80
CA VAL A 20 4.31 0.89 -1.13
C VAL A 20 4.27 0.11 0.17
N ILE A 21 3.35 -0.85 0.27
CA ILE A 21 3.30 -1.75 1.42
C ILE A 21 4.47 -2.71 1.37
N SER A 22 5.42 -2.54 2.28
CA SER A 22 6.54 -3.47 2.45
C SER A 22 6.16 -4.65 3.33
N GLU A 23 5.27 -4.45 4.31
CA GLU A 23 4.86 -5.48 5.26
C GLU A 23 3.48 -5.16 5.84
N LEU A 24 2.70 -6.19 6.13
CA LEU A 24 1.40 -6.11 6.79
C LEU A 24 1.41 -7.11 7.94
N GLY A 25 0.83 -6.71 9.07
CA GLY A 25 0.66 -7.62 10.19
C GLY A 25 0.07 -6.95 11.42
N ASP A 26 -0.03 -7.74 12.49
CA ASP A 26 -0.49 -7.29 13.79
C ASP A 26 0.64 -6.65 14.58
N PHE A 27 0.56 -5.33 14.78
CA PHE A 27 1.52 -4.57 15.60
C PHE A 27 1.02 -4.38 17.06
N SER A 28 -0.03 -5.11 17.45
CA SER A 28 -0.54 -5.11 18.82
C SER A 28 0.43 -5.84 19.78
N PRO A 29 0.66 -5.37 21.03
CA PRO A 29 -0.06 -4.34 21.80
C PRO A 29 0.51 -2.91 21.71
N MET A 30 1.60 -2.68 20.99
CA MET A 30 2.21 -1.34 20.84
C MET A 30 1.65 -0.52 19.66
N GLY A 31 0.74 -1.10 18.87
CA GLY A 31 0.17 -0.50 17.67
C GLY A 31 -1.16 -1.12 17.26
N PRO A 32 -1.68 -0.74 16.07
CA PRO A 32 -2.93 -1.26 15.56
C PRO A 32 -2.85 -2.76 15.25
N ARG A 33 -4.00 -3.44 15.36
CA ARG A 33 -4.13 -4.86 14.97
C ARG A 33 -3.85 -5.09 13.50
N GLU A 34 -4.10 -4.10 12.65
CA GLU A 34 -3.87 -4.23 11.22
C GLU A 34 -2.97 -3.07 10.77
N GLY A 35 -1.68 -3.20 11.08
CA GLY A 35 -0.66 -2.24 10.66
C GLY A 35 -0.07 -2.61 9.32
N ALA A 36 0.14 -1.60 8.49
CA ALA A 36 0.81 -1.68 7.21
C ALA A 36 2.08 -0.83 7.27
N ARG A 37 3.24 -1.48 7.18
CA ARG A 37 4.52 -0.79 7.02
C ARG A 37 4.65 -0.35 5.57
N CYS A 38 4.56 0.95 5.39
CA CYS A 38 4.61 1.59 4.09
C CYS A 38 5.98 2.25 3.90
N VAL A 39 6.54 2.10 2.70
CA VAL A 39 7.82 2.70 2.31
C VAL A 39 7.59 3.60 1.12
N TRP A 40 8.17 4.80 1.15
CA TRP A 40 8.11 5.74 0.03
C TRP A 40 9.43 6.46 -0.11
N PHE A 41 9.64 7.08 -1.28
CA PHE A 41 10.82 7.89 -1.53
C PHE A 41 10.42 9.36 -1.52
N ASP A 42 10.90 10.11 -0.52
CA ASP A 42 10.82 11.56 -0.54
C ASP A 42 12.12 12.10 -1.16
N LYS A 43 12.00 12.58 -2.41
CA LYS A 43 13.10 13.06 -3.25
C LYS A 43 14.18 12.00 -3.48
N SER A 44 15.11 11.86 -2.55
CA SER A 44 16.23 10.90 -2.60
C SER A 44 16.42 10.13 -1.30
N LYS A 45 15.51 10.30 -0.34
CA LYS A 45 15.54 9.59 0.93
C LYS A 45 14.42 8.55 0.95
N LYS A 46 14.79 7.30 1.24
CA LYS A 46 13.83 6.27 1.59
C LYS A 46 13.23 6.61 2.95
N MET A 47 11.93 6.82 2.99
CA MET A 47 11.14 6.97 4.20
C MET A 47 10.28 5.72 4.40
N GLU A 48 10.01 5.40 5.65
CA GLU A 48 9.18 4.26 6.01
C GLU A 48 8.44 4.55 7.32
N ASP A 49 7.17 4.17 7.35
CA ASP A 49 6.29 4.43 8.49
C ASP A 49 5.17 3.38 8.55
N VAL A 50 4.57 3.20 9.72
CA VAL A 50 3.55 2.17 9.95
C VAL A 50 2.21 2.85 10.12
N PHE A 51 1.32 2.61 9.15
CA PHE A 51 -0.02 3.16 9.15
C PHE A 51 -1.05 2.07 9.39
N ASP A 52 -2.18 2.44 9.98
CA ASP A 52 -3.33 1.55 10.07
C ASP A 52 -3.93 1.34 8.68
N ILE A 53 -4.28 0.11 8.31
CA ILE A 53 -4.92 -0.17 7.01
C ILE A 53 -6.21 0.63 6.81
N ALA A 54 -6.90 1.00 7.90
CA ALA A 54 -8.14 1.76 7.84
C ALA A 54 -7.92 3.20 7.34
N VAL A 55 -6.72 3.76 7.48
CA VAL A 55 -6.38 5.11 6.98
C VAL A 55 -5.76 5.08 5.59
N LEU A 56 -5.41 3.90 5.08
CA LEU A 56 -4.83 3.71 3.76
C LEU A 56 -5.91 3.46 2.69
N LYS A 57 -5.56 3.82 1.45
CA LYS A 57 -6.36 3.60 0.25
C LYS A 57 -5.45 2.99 -0.81
N LYS A 58 -5.90 1.90 -1.43
CA LYS A 58 -5.18 1.26 -2.55
C LYS A 58 -5.09 2.23 -3.73
N TYR A 59 -3.87 2.53 -4.14
CA TYR A 59 -3.54 3.31 -5.32
C TYR A 59 -3.16 2.31 -6.41
N SER A 60 -4.16 1.64 -7.00
CA SER A 60 -3.92 0.82 -8.18
C SER A 60 -3.82 1.75 -9.37
N ASP A 61 -2.65 1.80 -10.01
CA ASP A 61 -2.62 2.23 -11.40
C ASP A 61 -3.53 1.27 -12.19
N PRO A 62 -4.49 1.75 -12.98
CA PRO A 62 -5.38 0.89 -13.77
C PRO A 62 -4.67 0.20 -14.95
N GLY A 63 -3.34 0.13 -14.97
CA GLY A 63 -2.55 -0.31 -16.11
C GLY A 63 -1.75 -1.58 -15.89
N ILE A 64 -2.41 -2.74 -15.74
CA ILE A 64 -2.11 -3.93 -16.56
C ILE A 64 -3.44 -4.68 -16.70
N GLY A 65 -4.23 -4.25 -17.67
CA GLY A 65 -5.21 -5.13 -18.27
C GLY A 65 -4.44 -6.35 -18.78
N THR A 66 -4.77 -7.52 -18.24
CA THR A 66 -4.52 -8.80 -18.89
C THR A 66 -5.13 -8.71 -20.29
N VAL A 67 -4.34 -8.29 -21.28
CA VAL A 67 -4.69 -8.47 -22.67
C VAL A 67 -4.62 -9.97 -22.90
N SER A 68 -5.75 -10.63 -22.67
CA SER A 68 -6.00 -11.99 -23.11
C SER A 68 -5.94 -11.98 -24.62
N VAL A 69 -4.74 -12.17 -25.19
CA VAL A 69 -4.58 -12.40 -26.63
C VAL A 69 -5.12 -13.79 -26.90
N ARG A 70 -6.44 -13.86 -27.13
CA ARG A 70 -7.09 -14.97 -27.83
C ARG A 70 -6.53 -15.05 -29.25
N ARG A 71 -5.53 -15.90 -29.48
CA ARG A 71 -5.17 -16.34 -30.83
C ARG A 71 -6.08 -17.52 -31.17
N GLY A 72 -6.84 -17.37 -32.26
CA GLY A 72 -7.68 -18.41 -32.83
C GLY A 72 -6.89 -19.45 -33.61
#